data_AF-J7GYX5-F1
#
_entry.id   AF-J7GYX5-F1
#
_cell.length_a   1.000
_cell.length_b   1.000
_cell.length_c   1.000
_cell.angle_alpha   90.00
_cell.angle_beta   90.00
_cell.angle_gamma   90.00
#
_symmetry.space_group_name_H-M   'P 1'
#
loop_
_entity.id
_entity.type
_entity.pdbx_description
1 polymer ?
#
loop_
_entity_poly.entity_id
_entity_poly.type
_entity_poly.pdbx_seq_one_letter_code
_entity_poly.pdbx_strand_id
1 'polypeptide(L)' 'MFKIFNYFKIEKKRLGRGISSGFGKTCSRGHKGQKSRSGFNIPNLFEGGQTNFVKNKPKILLKKKKKKIFFKKFKKI' A
#
# COMPACT_ATOMS: atom_id res chain seq x y z
N MET A 1 34.50 -0.33 -7.24
CA MET A 1 33.35 -1.11 -7.77
C MET A 1 32.08 -0.86 -6.93
N PHE A 2 31.60 0.38 -6.82
CA PHE A 2 30.39 0.73 -6.04
C PHE A 2 29.69 2.02 -6.54
N LYS A 3 29.83 2.38 -7.84
CA LYS A 3 29.30 3.65 -8.39
C LYS A 3 28.21 3.49 -9.47
N ILE A 4 27.84 2.26 -9.84
CA ILE A 4 26.95 2.00 -10.99
C ILE A 4 25.45 1.98 -10.64
N PHE A 5 25.06 1.80 -9.37
CA PHE A 5 23.65 1.65 -8.99
C PHE A 5 22.86 2.97 -8.81
N ASN A 6 23.52 4.13 -8.85
CA ASN A 6 22.89 5.43 -8.56
C ASN A 6 22.41 6.21 -9.80
N TYR A 7 22.55 5.68 -11.02
CA TYR A 7 22.30 6.45 -12.24
C TYR A 7 20.82 6.66 -12.61
N PHE A 8 19.88 5.97 -11.95
CA PHE A 8 18.44 6.06 -12.24
C PHE A 8 17.61 6.43 -10.98
N LYS A 9 17.91 7.56 -10.35
CA LYS A 9 17.12 8.06 -9.21
C LYS A 9 16.13 9.13 -9.68
N ILE A 10 14.84 8.82 -9.65
CA ILE A 10 13.77 9.80 -9.92
C ILE A 10 13.58 10.68 -8.68
N GLU A 11 13.74 11.99 -8.85
CA GLU A 11 13.48 12.95 -7.78
C GLU A 11 11.98 13.09 -7.50
N LYS A 12 11.59 13.02 -6.22
CA LYS A 12 10.19 13.23 -5.84
C LYS A 12 9.83 14.71 -5.99
N LYS A 13 8.78 14.97 -6.75
CA LYS A 13 8.19 16.30 -6.87
C LYS A 13 7.76 16.83 -5.50
N ARG A 14 8.19 18.05 -5.16
CA ARG A 14 7.73 18.75 -3.95
C ARG A 14 6.33 19.32 -4.22
N LEU A 15 5.36 18.89 -3.41
CA LEU A 15 3.99 19.40 -3.48
C LEU A 15 3.92 20.86 -2.99
N GLY A 16 2.93 21.64 -3.46
CA GLY A 16 2.73 23.04 -3.05
C GLY A 16 3.73 24.04 -3.64
N ARG A 17 4.45 23.68 -4.71
CA ARG A 17 5.44 24.54 -5.38
C ARG A 17 4.96 24.96 -6.76
N GLY A 18 4.05 25.95 -6.79
CA GLY A 18 3.53 26.56 -8.01
C GLY A 18 2.35 25.81 -8.66
N ILE A 19 1.61 26.52 -9.52
CA ILE A 19 0.36 26.05 -10.15
C ILE A 19 0.64 25.11 -11.32
N SER A 20 1.68 25.38 -12.12
CA SER A 20 2.12 24.54 -13.25
C SER A 20 2.40 23.09 -12.87
N SER A 21 2.67 22.86 -11.58
CA SER A 21 2.91 21.55 -11.03
C SER A 21 1.66 20.66 -10.95
N GLY A 22 0.44 21.20 -11.07
CA GLY A 22 -0.81 20.48 -10.83
C GLY A 22 -1.08 20.18 -9.34
N PHE A 23 -0.13 20.47 -8.45
CA PHE A 23 -0.17 20.21 -7.02
C PHE A 23 -0.02 21.49 -6.18
N GLY A 24 -0.36 22.65 -6.75
CA GLY A 24 -0.15 23.96 -6.12
C GLY A 24 -1.04 24.18 -4.90
N LYS A 25 -2.28 24.63 -5.13
CA LYS A 25 -3.16 25.17 -4.07
C LYS A 25 -3.57 24.15 -3.00
N THR A 26 -3.88 22.92 -3.40
CA THR A 26 -4.46 21.90 -2.50
C THR A 26 -3.56 20.69 -2.30
N CYS A 27 -2.36 20.66 -2.90
CA CYS A 27 -1.47 19.49 -2.86
C CYS A 27 -2.20 18.17 -3.19
N SER A 28 -3.15 18.18 -4.14
CA SER A 28 -4.04 17.06 -4.49
C SER A 28 -4.93 16.50 -3.36
N ARG A 29 -5.06 17.20 -2.23
CA ARG A 29 -5.91 16.78 -1.09
C ARG A 29 -7.36 17.23 -1.20
N GLY A 30 -7.67 18.17 -2.11
CA GLY A 30 -9.00 18.79 -2.22
C GLY A 30 -9.23 19.91 -1.21
N HIS A 31 -10.51 20.26 -0.99
CA HIS A 31 -10.94 21.35 -0.11
C HIS A 31 -11.31 20.84 1.30
N LYS A 32 -12.36 21.40 1.92
CA LYS A 32 -12.74 21.14 3.31
C LYS A 32 -13.14 19.67 3.50
N GLY A 33 -12.52 18.98 4.44
CA GLY A 33 -12.84 17.60 4.79
C GLY A 33 -11.81 17.03 5.77
N GLN A 34 -12.12 15.89 6.38
CA GLN A 34 -11.20 15.25 7.35
C GLN A 34 -9.86 14.88 6.68
N LYS A 35 -9.90 14.35 5.44
CA LYS A 35 -8.74 13.93 4.63
C LYS A 35 -7.76 15.04 4.25
N SER A 36 -8.19 16.31 4.25
CA SER A 36 -7.32 17.43 3.88
C SER A 36 -6.53 18.01 5.04
N ARG A 37 -6.84 17.62 6.29
CA ARG A 37 -6.18 18.12 7.51
C ARG A 37 -4.90 17.34 7.81
N SER A 38 -3.97 18.01 8.51
CA SER A 38 -2.76 17.38 9.02
C SER A 38 -3.11 16.29 10.05
N GLY A 39 -2.38 15.17 10.03
CA GLY A 39 -2.57 14.09 11.00
C GLY A 39 -3.86 13.28 10.81
N PHE A 40 -4.55 13.45 9.68
CA PHE A 40 -5.70 12.63 9.35
C PHE A 40 -5.34 11.14 9.32
N ASN A 41 -6.10 10.33 10.06
CA ASN A 41 -5.98 8.88 10.08
C ASN A 41 -7.37 8.25 10.21
N ILE A 42 -7.96 7.80 9.09
CA ILE A 42 -9.14 6.93 9.12
C ILE A 42 -8.65 5.49 9.15
N PRO A 43 -9.12 4.65 10.09
CA PRO A 43 -8.80 3.23 10.09
C PRO A 43 -9.22 2.60 8.76
N ASN A 44 -8.35 1.79 8.14
CA ASN A 44 -8.62 1.16 6.85
C ASN A 44 -9.92 0.34 6.82
N LEU A 45 -10.32 -0.17 7.99
CA LEU A 45 -11.49 -1.03 8.19
C LEU A 45 -12.72 -0.26 8.69
N PHE A 46 -12.68 1.08 8.68
CA PHE A 46 -13.80 1.90 9.12
C PHE A 46 -14.80 2.12 7.98
N GLU A 47 -16.04 1.65 8.17
CA GLU A 47 -17.14 1.77 7.20
C GLU A 47 -18.09 2.95 7.52
N GLY A 48 -17.62 3.99 8.23
CA GLY A 48 -18.45 5.18 8.50
C GLY A 48 -19.41 5.07 9.69
N GLY A 49 -19.21 4.08 10.56
CA GLY A 49 -20.04 3.84 11.76
C GLY A 49 -20.69 2.45 11.77
N GLN A 50 -20.78 1.81 10.60
CA GLN A 50 -21.21 0.43 10.47
C GLN A 50 -20.16 -0.54 11.07
N THR A 51 -20.62 -1.69 11.56
CA THR A 51 -19.74 -2.81 11.91
C THR A 51 -19.02 -3.30 10.67
N ASN A 52 -17.69 -3.27 10.71
CA ASN A 52 -16.87 -3.65 9.58
C ASN A 52 -17.09 -5.10 9.13
N PHE A 53 -16.98 -5.34 7.83
CA PHE A 53 -17.10 -6.66 7.20
C PHE A 53 -16.30 -7.79 7.87
N VAL A 54 -15.07 -7.53 8.32
CA VAL A 54 -14.23 -8.52 8.98
C VAL A 54 -14.83 -9.00 10.30
N LYS A 55 -15.58 -8.13 10.99
CA LYS A 55 -16.30 -8.47 12.22
C LYS A 55 -17.64 -9.15 11.94
N ASN A 56 -18.31 -8.79 10.84
CA ASN A 56 -19.60 -9.37 10.45
C ASN A 56 -19.46 -10.81 9.96
N LYS A 57 -18.31 -11.18 9.39
CA LYS A 57 -18.09 -12.53 8.87
C LYS A 57 -17.67 -13.52 9.95
N PRO A 58 -18.17 -14.77 9.90
CA PRO A 58 -17.72 -15.82 10.80
C PRO A 58 -16.26 -16.17 10.54
N LYS A 59 -15.55 -16.55 11.60
CA LYS A 59 -14.14 -16.99 11.52
C LYS A 59 -14.07 -18.42 10.98
N ILE A 60 -13.58 -18.59 9.76
CA ILE A 60 -13.37 -19.91 9.16
C ILE A 60 -11.97 -20.43 9.56
N LEU A 61 -11.90 -21.51 10.36
CA LEU A 61 -10.65 -22.19 10.72
C LEU A 61 -10.41 -23.41 9.84
N LEU A 62 -9.75 -23.23 8.68
CA LEU A 62 -9.21 -24.35 7.91
C LEU A 62 -7.84 -23.98 7.31
N LYS A 63 -6.75 -24.35 8.00
CA LYS A 63 -5.41 -24.36 7.41
C LYS A 63 -5.11 -25.77 6.88
N LYS A 64 -5.11 -25.96 5.56
CA LYS A 64 -4.63 -27.21 4.94
C LYS A 64 -3.13 -27.38 5.24
N LYS A 65 -2.71 -28.56 5.72
CA LYS A 65 -1.29 -28.93 5.83
C LYS A 65 -0.70 -28.96 4.42
N LYS A 66 0.35 -28.17 4.15
CA LYS A 66 1.10 -28.25 2.89
C LYS A 66 1.78 -29.63 2.83
N LYS A 67 1.43 -30.48 1.86
CA LYS A 67 2.18 -31.71 1.58
C LYS A 67 3.56 -31.30 1.01
N LYS A 68 4.66 -31.67 1.65
CA LYS A 68 6.00 -31.53 1.08
C LYS A 68 6.10 -32.51 -0.10
N ILE A 69 6.00 -32.00 -1.32
CA ILE A 69 6.29 -32.80 -2.51
C ILE A 69 7.81 -32.94 -2.57
N PHE A 70 8.31 -34.10 -2.14
CA PHE A 70 9.71 -34.46 -2.28
C PHE A 70 9.97 -34.76 -3.76
N PHE A 71 10.45 -33.76 -4.51
CA PHE A 71 10.94 -34.01 -5.86
C PHE A 71 12.19 -34.90 -5.76
N LYS A 72 12.03 -36.21 -6.01
CA LYS A 72 13.16 -37.08 -6.31
C LYS A 72 13.78 -36.58 -7.62
N LYS A 73 14.95 -35.94 -7.53
CA LYS A 73 15.80 -35.67 -8.70
C LYS A 73 16.22 -37.03 -9.27
N PHE A 74 15.61 -37.45 -10.37
CA PHE A 74 16.14 -38.56 -11.16
C PHE A 74 17.50 -38.13 -11.72
N LYS A 75 18.56 -38.78 -11.24
CA LYS A 75 19.92 -38.61 -11.74
C LYS A 75 19.94 -39.27 -13.14
N LYS A 76 19.95 -38.46 -14.20
CA LYS A 76 20.16 -38.95 -15.57
C LYS A 76 21.59 -39.48 -15.66
N ILE A 77 21.70 -40.72 -16.16
CA ILE A 77 22.92 -41.30 -16.71
C ILE A 77 23.31 -40.50 -17.95
#